data_AF-A0PKZ5-F1
#
_entry.id   AF-A0PKZ5-F1
#
_cell.length_a   1.000
_cell.length_b   1.000
_cell.length_c   1.000
_cell.angle_alpha   90.00
_cell.angle_beta   90.00
_cell.angle_gamma   90.00
#
_symmetry.space_group_name_H-M   'P 1'
#
loop_
_entity.id
_entity.type
_entity.pdbx_description
1 polymer ?
#
loop_
_entity_poly.entity_id
_entity_poly.type
_entity_poly.pdbx_seq_one_letter_code
_entity_poly.pdbx_strand_id
1 'polypeptide(L)'
;MVPAYRVPDKQGCLAGQHPSRICDRPRVLRMRDASFCCKPSDPSDKQVRAVPTGKVKWYDSDKGFGFLSQEEGEDVYVRSSALPAGVEGLKAGQRVEFGIASGRRGPQALSLKLLDPPPSLTRTRHEAVEHKHSPDELHGMVEDMITLLESTVQPELRKGRYPDRKTARRVSEVVKAVARELDA
;
A
#
# COMPACT_ATOMS: atom_id res chain seq x y z
N MET A 1 -6.44 17.16 30.53
CA MET A 1 -6.98 18.04 29.47
C MET A 1 -6.94 17.28 28.15
N VAL A 2 -8.02 16.55 27.83
CA VAL A 2 -8.27 15.88 26.54
C VAL A 2 -9.80 15.91 26.37
N PRO A 3 -10.35 16.33 25.22
CA PRO A 3 -11.77 16.64 25.10
C PRO A 3 -12.66 15.40 25.00
N ALA A 4 -13.81 15.47 25.67
CA ALA A 4 -14.87 14.48 25.64
C ALA A 4 -15.58 14.49 24.27
N TYR A 5 -15.70 13.32 23.64
CA TYR A 5 -16.59 13.14 22.50
C TYR A 5 -17.99 12.78 22.98
N ARG A 6 -18.91 13.71 22.72
CA ARG A 6 -20.33 13.71 23.01
C ARG A 6 -21.07 13.02 21.88
N VAL A 7 -21.77 11.93 22.17
CA VAL A 7 -22.68 11.25 21.23
C VAL A 7 -24.04 11.97 21.28
N PRO A 8 -24.63 12.37 20.14
CA PRO A 8 -25.99 12.90 20.13
C PRO A 8 -27.02 11.77 20.19
N ASP A 9 -27.88 11.84 21.21
CA ASP A 9 -29.18 11.16 21.26
C ASP A 9 -30.04 11.56 20.06
N LYS A 10 -30.63 10.56 19.39
CA LYS A 10 -31.85 10.77 18.59
C LYS A 10 -32.90 9.75 18.97
N GLN A 11 -33.77 10.19 19.87
CA GLN A 11 -35.13 9.72 20.06
C GLN A 11 -35.94 9.83 18.74
N GLY A 12 -36.74 8.79 18.47
CA GLY A 12 -38.16 8.95 18.13
C GLY A 12 -38.56 8.93 16.66
N CYS A 13 -39.22 7.84 16.25
CA CYS A 13 -40.49 7.90 15.52
C CYS A 13 -41.25 6.58 15.76
N LEU A 14 -42.30 6.68 16.58
CA LEU A 14 -43.33 5.66 16.81
C LEU A 14 -44.48 5.88 15.81
N ALA A 15 -44.91 4.82 15.14
CA ALA A 15 -46.27 4.62 14.58
C ALA A 15 -46.35 3.14 14.18
N GLY A 16 -47.37 2.33 14.47
CA GLY A 16 -48.66 2.49 15.13
C GLY A 16 -49.31 1.09 15.20
N GLN A 17 -50.26 0.93 16.13
CA GLN A 17 -51.00 -0.29 16.46
C GLN A 17 -51.76 -0.99 15.28
N HIS A 18 -51.80 -2.33 15.37
CA HIS A 18 -52.85 -3.36 15.11
C HIS A 18 -54.28 -2.90 14.63
N PRO A 19 -55.19 -3.73 14.04
CA PRO A 19 -55.28 -5.20 14.20
C PRO A 19 -55.86 -6.13 13.08
N SER A 20 -55.70 -7.43 13.37
CA SER A 20 -56.63 -8.59 13.19
C SER A 20 -56.94 -9.20 11.80
N ARG A 21 -56.67 -10.52 11.71
CA ARG A 21 -57.54 -11.66 11.30
C ARG A 21 -56.66 -12.93 11.31
N ILE A 22 -56.75 -13.82 12.30
CA ILE A 22 -57.71 -14.94 12.47
C ILE A 22 -57.71 -15.92 11.29
N CYS A 23 -57.72 -17.21 11.64
CA CYS A 23 -57.78 -18.45 10.85
C CYS A 23 -56.39 -19.02 10.48
N ASP A 24 -56.04 -20.27 10.74
CA ASP A 24 -56.70 -21.36 11.45
C ASP A 24 -55.67 -22.47 11.69
N ARG A 25 -55.91 -23.30 12.69
CA ARG A 25 -55.04 -24.41 13.10
C ARG A 25 -55.75 -25.71 12.74
N PRO A 26 -55.04 -26.71 12.22
CA PRO A 26 -55.21 -28.06 12.77
C PRO A 26 -53.84 -28.62 13.14
N ARG A 27 -53.61 -29.01 14.40
CA ARG A 27 -54.05 -30.26 15.03
C ARG A 27 -53.25 -31.45 14.49
N VAL A 28 -52.13 -31.68 15.19
CA VAL A 28 -51.38 -32.93 15.41
C VAL A 28 -51.17 -33.88 14.22
N LEU A 29 -49.90 -33.98 13.80
CA LEU A 29 -49.34 -35.26 13.38
C LEU A 29 -48.08 -35.56 14.20
N ARG A 30 -47.97 -36.84 14.54
CA ARG A 30 -47.07 -37.46 15.51
C ARG A 30 -45.62 -37.51 15.05
N MET A 31 -44.75 -37.58 16.06
CA MET A 31 -43.56 -38.43 16.21
C MET A 31 -42.69 -38.77 14.97
N ARG A 32 -41.41 -38.47 15.21
CA ARG A 32 -40.21 -39.30 15.01
C ARG A 32 -39.51 -39.24 13.64
N ASP A 33 -38.19 -39.16 13.82
CA ASP A 33 -37.11 -39.53 12.93
C ASP A 33 -36.57 -38.50 11.92
N ALA A 34 -35.31 -38.15 12.20
CA ALA A 34 -34.23 -37.86 11.27
C ALA A 34 -34.54 -36.93 10.09
N SER A 35 -34.05 -35.70 10.18
CA SER A 35 -32.87 -35.31 9.39
C SER A 35 -32.48 -33.89 9.78
N PHE A 36 -31.32 -33.76 10.44
CA PHE A 36 -30.60 -32.49 10.49
C PHE A 36 -30.18 -32.17 9.06
N CYS A 37 -31.08 -31.59 8.27
CA CYS A 37 -30.72 -30.91 7.05
C CYS A 37 -29.98 -29.63 7.46
N CYS A 38 -28.67 -29.76 7.68
CA CYS A 38 -27.75 -28.64 7.48
C CYS A 38 -27.99 -28.13 6.06
N LYS A 39 -28.86 -27.14 5.92
CA LYS A 39 -28.96 -26.38 4.68
C LYS A 39 -27.60 -25.70 4.49
N PRO A 40 -26.91 -25.94 3.37
CA PRO A 40 -25.75 -25.16 3.01
C PRO A 40 -26.20 -23.70 2.95
N SER A 41 -25.55 -22.85 3.72
CA SER A 41 -25.67 -21.41 3.57
C SER A 41 -25.20 -21.04 2.16
N ASP A 42 -26.11 -20.58 1.31
CA ASP A 42 -25.83 -20.10 -0.04
C ASP A 42 -24.68 -19.06 -0.02
N PRO A 43 -23.52 -19.32 -0.64
CA PRO A 43 -22.46 -18.33 -0.77
C PRO A 43 -22.62 -17.63 -2.11
N SER A 44 -23.76 -16.99 -2.34
CA SER A 44 -24.02 -16.30 -3.61
C SER A 44 -24.69 -14.95 -3.39
N ASP A 45 -23.88 -13.99 -2.94
CA ASP A 45 -23.92 -12.65 -3.53
C ASP A 45 -22.48 -12.16 -3.71
N LYS A 46 -21.76 -12.79 -4.65
CA LYS A 46 -20.53 -12.22 -5.18
C LYS A 46 -20.91 -11.14 -6.18
N GLN A 47 -21.46 -10.04 -5.67
CA GLN A 47 -21.47 -8.80 -6.42
C GLN A 47 -20.00 -8.43 -6.60
N VAL A 48 -19.44 -8.74 -7.77
CA VAL A 48 -18.10 -8.31 -8.20
C VAL A 48 -18.19 -6.81 -8.41
N ARG A 49 -18.22 -6.07 -7.29
CA ARG A 49 -17.97 -4.64 -7.26
C ARG A 49 -16.51 -4.47 -7.67
N ALA A 50 -16.25 -3.51 -8.53
CA ALA A 50 -14.91 -3.12 -8.95
C ALA A 50 -13.96 -3.18 -7.75
N VAL A 51 -12.87 -3.93 -7.86
CA VAL A 51 -11.92 -4.18 -6.77
C VAL A 51 -11.34 -2.84 -6.30
N PRO A 52 -11.77 -2.31 -5.13
CA PRO A 52 -11.31 -1.01 -4.71
C PRO A 52 -9.83 -1.11 -4.30
N THR A 53 -9.05 -0.12 -4.73
CA THR A 53 -7.66 0.03 -4.32
C THR A 53 -7.56 1.02 -3.17
N GLY A 54 -6.58 0.82 -2.30
CA GLY A 54 -6.28 1.76 -1.22
C GLY A 54 -4.86 1.60 -0.72
N LYS A 55 -4.55 2.32 0.36
CA LYS A 55 -3.24 2.29 1.02
C LYS A 55 -3.38 1.74 2.43
N VAL A 56 -2.39 0.99 2.88
CA VAL A 56 -2.34 0.51 4.26
C VAL A 56 -2.07 1.71 5.17
N LYS A 57 -2.99 2.04 6.09
CA LYS A 57 -2.78 3.13 7.05
C LYS A 57 -1.82 2.68 8.14
N TRP A 58 -2.10 1.51 8.71
CA TRP A 58 -1.23 0.83 9.65
C TRP A 58 -1.68 -0.63 9.80
N TYR A 59 -0.73 -1.49 10.17
CA TYR A 59 -0.97 -2.89 10.43
C TYR A 59 -0.05 -3.35 11.55
N ASP A 60 -0.60 -4.05 12.53
CA ASP A 60 0.13 -4.66 13.63
C ASP A 60 0.23 -6.17 13.34
N SER A 61 1.44 -6.64 13.00
CA SER A 61 1.69 -8.05 12.68
C SER A 61 1.59 -8.95 13.90
N ASP A 62 1.93 -8.44 15.08
CA ASP A 62 1.91 -9.22 16.32
C ASP A 62 0.47 -9.50 16.76
N LYS A 63 -0.43 -8.53 16.57
CA LYS A 63 -1.86 -8.69 16.88
C LYS A 63 -2.69 -9.19 15.69
N GLY A 64 -2.16 -9.13 14.47
CA GLY A 64 -2.82 -9.63 13.26
C GLY A 64 -4.01 -8.80 12.79
N PHE A 65 -4.04 -7.49 13.08
CA PHE A 65 -5.11 -6.59 12.60
C PHE A 65 -4.56 -5.23 12.19
N GLY A 66 -5.32 -4.51 11.36
CA GLY A 66 -4.96 -3.18 10.90
C GLY A 66 -6.11 -2.45 10.21
N PHE A 67 -5.79 -1.29 9.65
CA PHE A 67 -6.73 -0.46 8.91
C PHE A 67 -6.13 -0.04 7.57
N LEU A 68 -6.98 -0.06 6.54
CA LEU A 68 -6.67 0.41 5.20
C LEU A 68 -7.43 1.71 4.96
N SER A 69 -6.77 2.67 4.32
CA SER A 69 -7.38 3.92 3.87
C SER A 69 -7.72 3.80 2.39
N GLN A 70 -8.97 4.12 2.04
CA GLN A 70 -9.43 4.21 0.65
C GLN A 70 -9.29 5.63 0.13
N GLU A 71 -9.05 5.77 -1.18
CA GLU A 71 -8.97 7.09 -1.80
C GLU A 71 -10.33 7.81 -1.85
N GLU A 72 -11.43 7.06 -1.88
CA GLU A 72 -12.80 7.58 -1.94
C GLU A 72 -13.73 6.94 -0.90
N GLY A 73 -13.30 6.80 0.37
CA GLY A 73 -14.15 6.11 1.34
C GLY A 73 -13.73 6.10 2.80
N GLU A 74 -14.46 5.28 3.56
CA GLU A 74 -14.23 5.02 4.99
C GLU A 74 -13.04 4.07 5.21
N ASP A 75 -12.44 4.12 6.39
CA ASP A 75 -11.35 3.21 6.77
C ASP A 75 -11.85 1.76 6.82
N VAL A 76 -11.15 0.85 6.14
CA VAL A 76 -11.53 -0.56 6.03
C VAL A 76 -10.73 -1.41 7.01
N TYR A 77 -11.44 -2.18 7.83
CA TYR A 77 -10.82 -3.06 8.81
C TYR A 77 -10.24 -4.31 8.15
N VAL A 78 -8.98 -4.64 8.46
CA VAL A 78 -8.28 -5.84 7.95
C VAL A 78 -7.87 -6.76 9.10
N ARG A 79 -8.05 -8.07 8.89
CA ARG A 79 -7.59 -9.15 9.77
C ARG A 79 -6.54 -10.00 9.05
N SER A 80 -5.65 -10.65 9.79
CA SER A 80 -4.64 -11.59 9.27
C SER A 80 -5.21 -12.66 8.34
N SER A 81 -6.45 -13.11 8.56
CA SER A 81 -7.13 -14.09 7.71
C SER A 81 -7.42 -13.60 6.28
N ALA A 82 -7.43 -12.29 6.05
CA ALA A 82 -7.65 -11.70 4.73
C ALA A 82 -6.33 -11.49 3.96
N LEU A 83 -5.17 -11.69 4.60
CA LEU A 83 -3.86 -11.55 3.96
C LEU A 83 -3.59 -12.71 3.00
N PRO A 84 -2.82 -12.47 1.92
CA PRO A 84 -2.40 -13.53 1.01
C PRO A 84 -1.44 -14.51 1.72
N ALA A 85 -1.47 -15.77 1.30
CA ALA A 85 -0.62 -16.81 1.85
C ALA A 85 0.88 -16.45 1.71
N GLY A 86 1.61 -16.43 2.82
CA GLY A 86 3.05 -16.11 2.86
C GLY A 86 3.39 -14.67 3.25
N VAL A 87 2.41 -13.82 3.57
CA VAL A 87 2.63 -12.45 4.07
C VAL A 87 2.18 -12.36 5.52
N GLU A 88 3.14 -12.30 6.45
CA GLU A 88 2.87 -12.19 7.89
C GLU A 88 2.53 -10.75 8.33
N GLY A 89 2.81 -9.75 7.48
CA GLY A 89 2.46 -8.37 7.79
C GLY A 89 2.46 -7.41 6.60
N LEU A 90 1.65 -6.37 6.72
CA LEU A 90 1.58 -5.25 5.78
C LEU A 90 2.38 -4.07 6.30
N LYS A 91 3.00 -3.32 5.39
CA LYS A 91 3.66 -2.05 5.74
C LYS A 91 2.71 -0.88 5.54
N ALA A 92 2.79 0.12 6.43
CA ALA A 92 2.10 1.39 6.22
C ALA A 92 2.53 2.05 4.90
N GLY A 93 1.57 2.64 4.19
CA GLY A 93 1.76 3.31 2.89
C GLY A 93 1.70 2.38 1.67
N GLN A 94 1.67 1.06 1.86
CA GLN A 94 1.66 0.11 0.74
C GLN A 94 0.33 0.14 -0.02
N ARG A 95 0.39 0.13 -1.36
CA ARG A 95 -0.81 0.08 -2.20
C ARG A 95 -1.30 -1.35 -2.34
N VAL A 96 -2.58 -1.51 -2.07
CA VAL A 96 -3.23 -2.81 -2.00
C VAL A 96 -4.60 -2.76 -2.70
N GLU A 97 -4.92 -3.85 -3.37
CA GLU A 97 -6.26 -4.12 -3.90
C GLU A 97 -6.98 -5.03 -2.90
N PHE A 98 -8.20 -4.69 -2.52
CA PHE A 98 -8.93 -5.50 -1.56
C PHE A 98 -10.42 -5.53 -1.82
N GLY A 99 -11.04 -6.68 -1.58
CA GLY A 99 -12.50 -6.78 -1.59
C GLY A 99 -13.08 -6.28 -0.27
N ILE A 100 -13.94 -5.25 -0.30
CA ILE A 100 -14.73 -4.82 0.86
C ILE A 100 -16.00 -5.66 0.96
N ALA A 101 -16.34 -6.09 2.17
CA ALA A 101 -17.69 -6.54 2.51
C ALA A 101 -18.22 -5.79 3.73
N SER A 102 -19.53 -5.56 3.75
CA SER A 102 -20.21 -4.97 4.90
C SER A 102 -20.34 -6.00 6.02
N GLY A 103 -19.55 -5.85 7.07
CA GLY A 103 -19.57 -6.69 8.25
C GLY A 103 -20.44 -6.11 9.38
N ARG A 104 -20.62 -6.88 10.46
CA ARG A 104 -21.33 -6.45 11.68
C ARG A 104 -20.71 -5.22 12.37
N ARG A 105 -19.44 -4.92 12.06
CA ARG A 105 -18.62 -3.85 12.68
C ARG A 105 -18.21 -2.76 11.66
N GLY A 106 -18.88 -2.70 10.51
CA GLY A 106 -18.52 -1.79 9.42
C GLY A 106 -17.80 -2.49 8.26
N PRO A 107 -17.22 -1.72 7.32
CA PRO A 107 -16.54 -2.25 6.14
C PRO A 107 -15.31 -3.08 6.53
N GLN A 108 -15.28 -4.34 6.09
CA GLN A 108 -14.19 -5.29 6.36
C GLN A 108 -13.58 -5.81 5.06
N ALA A 109 -12.25 -5.93 5.02
CA ALA A 109 -11.55 -6.56 3.92
C ALA A 109 -11.69 -8.10 3.97
N LEU A 110 -12.16 -8.71 2.87
CA LEU A 110 -12.29 -10.18 2.73
C LEU A 110 -11.04 -10.80 2.10
N SER A 111 -10.47 -10.12 1.11
CA SER A 111 -9.28 -10.57 0.39
C SER A 111 -8.41 -9.36 0.13
N LEU A 112 -7.10 -9.55 0.30
CA LEU A 112 -6.09 -8.56 -0.01
C LEU A 112 -5.13 -9.12 -1.05
N LYS A 113 -4.88 -8.31 -2.07
CA LYS A 113 -3.85 -8.52 -3.07
C LYS A 113 -2.92 -7.31 -3.01
N LEU A 114 -1.63 -7.59 -2.83
CA LEU A 114 -0.61 -6.55 -2.88
C LEU A 114 -0.44 -6.17 -4.35
N LEU A 115 -0.72 -4.89 -4.69
CA LEU A 115 -0.51 -4.37 -6.04
C LEU A 115 0.92 -3.86 -6.20
N ASP A 116 1.38 -3.13 -5.18
CA ASP A 116 2.78 -2.80 -5.09
C ASP A 116 3.46 -3.93 -4.32
N PRO A 117 4.41 -4.67 -4.93
CA PRO A 117 5.44 -5.25 -4.09
C PRO A 117 5.98 -4.07 -3.30
N PRO A 118 5.97 -4.12 -1.95
CA PRO A 118 6.81 -3.18 -1.24
C PRO A 118 8.21 -3.40 -1.82
N PRO A 119 9.08 -2.39 -1.91
CA PRO A 119 10.49 -2.71 -1.93
C PRO A 119 10.71 -3.68 -0.76
N SER A 120 10.86 -4.96 -1.09
CA SER A 120 10.82 -6.03 -0.12
C SER A 120 11.98 -5.77 0.82
N LEU A 121 11.82 -6.03 2.11
CA LEU A 121 12.92 -5.88 3.08
C LEU A 121 13.93 -7.03 2.96
N THR A 122 14.28 -7.37 1.73
CA THR A 122 15.56 -7.92 1.28
C THR A 122 16.23 -6.99 0.26
N ARG A 123 15.79 -5.73 0.14
CA ARG A 123 16.58 -4.61 -0.42
C ARG A 123 17.53 -3.99 0.60
N THR A 124 18.01 -4.77 1.56
CA THR A 124 19.28 -4.48 2.24
C THR A 124 20.49 -5.01 1.46
N ARG A 125 20.30 -5.37 0.19
CA ARG A 125 21.35 -5.73 -0.76
C ARG A 125 20.85 -5.40 -2.16
N HIS A 126 21.52 -4.50 -2.88
CA HIS A 126 21.60 -4.51 -4.35
C HIS A 126 20.41 -5.13 -5.09
N GLU A 127 19.25 -4.48 -5.08
CA GLU A 127 18.47 -4.59 -6.30
C GLU A 127 19.20 -3.80 -7.34
N ALA A 128 19.70 -4.52 -8.33
CA ALA A 128 20.73 -4.09 -9.24
C ALA A 128 20.34 -2.82 -10.01
N VAL A 129 20.66 -1.68 -9.42
CA VAL A 129 21.48 -0.72 -10.14
C VAL A 129 22.71 -1.52 -10.59
N GLU A 130 22.64 -2.04 -11.81
CA GLU A 130 23.82 -2.51 -12.53
C GLU A 130 24.68 -1.26 -12.71
N HIS A 131 25.52 -0.92 -11.73
CA HIS A 131 26.60 0.02 -11.95
C HIS A 131 27.42 -0.59 -13.09
N LYS A 132 27.32 0.02 -14.28
CA LYS A 132 27.99 -0.45 -15.49
C LYS A 132 29.51 -0.56 -15.29
N HIS A 133 30.01 0.18 -14.31
CA HIS A 133 31.41 0.27 -13.95
C HIS A 133 31.61 -0.27 -12.55
N SER A 134 32.70 -1.00 -12.38
CA SER A 134 33.21 -1.38 -11.07
C SER A 134 33.62 -0.13 -10.26
N PRO A 135 33.70 -0.24 -8.92
CA PRO A 135 34.14 0.87 -8.08
C PRO A 135 35.53 1.40 -8.45
N ASP A 136 36.45 0.51 -8.84
CA ASP A 136 37.81 0.87 -9.23
C ASP A 136 37.82 1.65 -10.55
N GLU A 137 36.98 1.26 -11.51
CA GLU A 137 36.81 2.00 -12.77
C GLU A 137 36.20 3.38 -12.54
N LEU A 138 35.17 3.47 -11.70
CA LEU A 138 34.54 4.75 -11.36
C LEU A 138 35.52 5.66 -10.61
N HIS A 139 36.33 5.09 -9.71
CA HIS A 139 37.40 5.81 -9.02
C HIS A 139 38.42 6.38 -10.02
N GLY A 140 38.88 5.59 -10.98
CA GLY A 140 39.78 6.05 -12.04
C GLY A 140 39.17 7.18 -12.88
N MET A 141 37.90 7.09 -13.26
CA MET A 141 37.22 8.17 -13.99
C MET A 141 37.16 9.48 -13.19
N VAL A 142 36.95 9.39 -11.88
CA VAL A 142 36.94 10.56 -10.99
C VAL A 142 38.35 11.14 -10.86
N GLU A 143 39.39 10.31 -10.74
CA GLU A 143 40.80 10.76 -10.70
C GLU A 143 41.22 11.46 -11.99
N ASP A 144 40.86 10.90 -13.15
CA ASP A 144 41.09 11.51 -14.46
C ASP A 144 40.36 12.85 -14.60
N MET A 145 39.13 12.94 -14.09
CA MET A 145 38.36 14.19 -14.09
C MET A 145 39.02 15.26 -13.20
N ILE A 146 39.49 14.89 -12.00
CA ILE A 146 40.19 15.81 -11.10
C ILE A 146 41.47 16.33 -11.78
N THR A 147 42.27 15.41 -12.35
CA THR A 147 43.51 15.75 -13.06
C THR A 147 43.25 16.67 -14.26
N LEU A 148 42.16 16.42 -15.01
CA LEU A 148 41.74 17.29 -16.12
C LEU A 148 41.38 18.70 -15.61
N LEU A 149 40.63 18.81 -14.51
CA LEU A 149 40.25 20.09 -13.92
C LEU A 149 41.47 20.86 -13.38
N GLU A 150 42.38 20.16 -12.71
CA GLU A 150 43.63 20.71 -12.17
C GLU A 150 44.57 21.23 -13.25
N SER A 151 44.75 20.47 -14.32
CA SER A 151 45.65 20.83 -15.42
C SER A 151 45.07 21.89 -16.36
N THR A 152 43.75 21.89 -16.55
CA THR A 152 43.11 22.67 -17.63
C THR A 152 42.32 23.87 -17.12
N VAL A 153 41.58 23.74 -16.02
CA VAL A 153 40.67 24.79 -15.54
C VAL A 153 41.30 25.63 -14.44
N GLN A 154 41.91 24.99 -13.44
CA GLN A 154 42.48 25.69 -12.29
C GLN A 154 43.55 26.74 -12.66
N PRO A 155 44.46 26.54 -13.64
CA PRO A 155 45.50 27.52 -13.92
C PRO A 155 44.93 28.83 -14.46
N GLU A 156 43.88 28.79 -15.28
CA GLU A 156 43.24 30.00 -15.79
C GLU A 156 42.44 30.71 -14.69
N LEU A 157 41.72 29.96 -13.86
CA LEU A 157 41.00 30.53 -12.72
C LEU A 157 41.95 31.19 -11.71
N ARG A 158 43.12 30.59 -11.45
CA ARG A 158 44.18 31.18 -10.60
C ARG A 158 44.73 32.48 -11.19
N LYS A 159 44.73 32.63 -12.51
CA LYS A 159 45.07 33.88 -13.21
C LYS A 159 43.91 34.88 -13.26
N GLY A 160 42.77 34.57 -12.64
CA GLY A 160 41.57 35.41 -12.62
C GLY A 160 40.78 35.41 -13.93
N ARG A 161 40.98 34.41 -14.79
CA ARG A 161 40.31 34.31 -16.09
C ARG A 161 39.58 32.98 -16.23
N TYR A 162 38.49 32.97 -16.98
CA TYR A 162 37.79 31.73 -17.31
C TYR A 162 38.42 31.06 -18.53
N PRO A 163 38.41 29.71 -18.62
CA PRO A 163 38.81 29.01 -19.83
C PRO A 163 37.93 29.42 -21.02
N ASP A 164 38.47 29.33 -22.23
CA ASP A 164 37.73 29.66 -23.44
C ASP A 164 36.47 28.79 -23.61
N ARG A 165 35.51 29.28 -24.39
CA ARG A 165 34.20 28.62 -24.54
C ARG A 165 34.30 27.18 -25.05
N LYS A 166 35.28 26.87 -25.89
CA LYS A 166 35.46 25.52 -26.46
C LYS A 166 36.02 24.57 -25.41
N THR A 167 37.02 25.01 -24.64
CA THR A 167 37.60 24.26 -23.53
C THR A 167 36.59 24.07 -22.40
N ALA A 168 35.90 25.14 -21.99
CA ALA A 168 34.86 25.07 -20.96
C ALA A 168 33.74 24.08 -21.33
N ARG A 169 33.29 24.06 -22.59
CA ARG A 169 32.30 23.09 -23.08
C ARG A 169 32.82 21.66 -22.97
N ARG A 170 34.03 21.38 -23.43
CA ARG A 170 34.62 20.03 -23.38
C ARG A 170 34.72 19.51 -21.94
N VAL A 171 35.26 20.33 -21.04
CA VAL A 171 35.35 19.97 -19.62
C VAL A 171 33.96 19.74 -19.02
N SER A 172 32.99 20.60 -19.33
CA SER A 172 31.62 20.43 -18.82
C SER A 172 30.95 19.14 -19.29
N GLU A 173 31.24 18.67 -20.50
CA GLU A 173 30.70 17.40 -20.99
C GLU A 173 31.32 16.20 -20.26
N VAL A 174 32.62 16.25 -19.95
CA VAL A 174 33.29 15.22 -19.14
C VAL A 174 32.69 15.15 -17.74
N VAL A 175 32.55 16.30 -17.06
CA VAL A 175 31.98 16.35 -15.70
C VAL A 175 30.54 15.81 -15.69
N LYS A 176 29.72 16.17 -16.67
CA LYS A 176 28.36 15.65 -16.79
C LYS A 176 28.32 14.15 -17.07
N ALA A 177 29.25 13.64 -17.87
CA ALA A 177 29.33 12.20 -18.16
C ALA A 177 29.65 11.43 -16.88
N VAL A 178 30.65 11.86 -16.10
CA VAL A 178 31.00 11.23 -14.81
C VAL A 178 29.86 11.34 -13.80
N ALA A 179 29.16 12.48 -13.75
CA ALA A 179 28.00 12.66 -12.86
C ALA A 179 26.88 11.67 -13.18
N ARG A 180 26.57 11.43 -14.46
CA ARG A 180 25.56 10.44 -14.86
C ARG A 180 25.94 9.03 -14.43
N GLU A 181 27.22 8.71 -14.43
CA GLU A 181 27.71 7.39 -14.04
C GLU A 181 27.72 7.20 -12.51
N LEU A 182 27.77 8.28 -11.74
CA LEU A 182 27.58 8.28 -10.29
C LEU A 182 26.10 8.19 -9.89
N ASP A 183 25.22 8.81 -10.68
CA ASP A 183 23.76 8.78 -10.46
C ASP A 183 23.11 7.47 -10.94
N ALA A 184 23.84 6.68 -11.75
CA ALA A 184 23.39 5.43 -12.35
C ALA A 184 23.24 4.34 -11.30
#